data_AF-A0A533QKL6-F1
#
_entry.id   AF-A0A533QKL6-F1
#
_cell.length_a   1.000
_cell.length_b   1.000
_cell.length_c   1.000
_cell.angle_alpha   90.00
_cell.angle_beta   90.00
_cell.angle_gamma   90.00
#
_symmetry.space_group_name_H-M   'P 1'
#
loop_
_entity.id
_entity.type
_entity.pdbx_description
1 polymer ?
#
loop_
_entity_poly.entity_id
_entity_poly.type
_entity_poly.pdbx_seq_one_letter_code
_entity_poly.pdbx_strand_id
1 'polypeptide(L)' 'MGVFLGKLISLYEIALLIRIVLSWVPHNPYNQAIQFLYKITDPVLNPVRKLIPPIKGIDFSPVIVFIALGVVKRMALVLF' A
#
# COMPACT_ATOMS: atom_id res chain seq x y z
N MET A 1 6.22 7.68 21.63
CA MET A 1 6.95 7.11 20.47
C MET A 1 5.97 6.67 19.38
N GLY A 2 4.78 6.18 19.76
CA GLY A 2 3.74 5.71 18.83
C GLY A 2 3.27 6.76 17.82
N VAL A 3 3.16 8.04 18.19
CA VAL A 3 2.75 9.11 17.24
C VAL A 3 3.72 9.25 16.07
N PHE A 4 5.03 9.14 16.31
CA PHE A 4 6.02 9.21 15.23
C PHE A 4 5.90 8.02 14.28
N LEU A 5 5.79 6.80 14.83
CA LEU A 5 5.53 5.59 14.03
C LEU A 5 4.24 5.70 13.23
N GLY A 6 3.18 6.23 13.84
CA GLY A 6 1.89 6.44 13.18
C GLY A 6 1.99 7.40 11.99
N LYS A 7 2.82 8.44 12.08
CA LYS A 7 3.09 9.35 10.95
C LYS A 7 3.82 8.65 9.80
N LEU A 8 4.80 7.79 10.09
CA LEU A 8 5.50 7.01 9.08
C LEU A 8 4.57 6.03 8.37
N ILE A 9 3.69 5.34 9.12
CA ILE A 9 2.70 4.44 8.53
C ILE A 9 1.71 5.23 7.66
N SER A 10 1.26 6.40 8.14
CA SER A 10 0.35 7.27 7.36
C SER A 10 0.98 7.74 6.04
N LEU A 11 2.29 7.97 6.00
CA LEU A 11 3.00 8.30 4.75
C LEU A 11 2.98 7.13 3.77
N TYR A 12 3.18 5.89 4.26
CA TYR A 12 3.11 4.70 3.42
C TYR A 12 1.68 4.39 2.95
N GLU A 13 0.67 4.64 3.79
CA GLU A 13 -0.74 4.53 3.42
C GLU A 13 -1.10 5.44 2.24
N ILE A 14 -0.49 6.63 2.12
CA ILE A 14 -0.66 7.50 0.95
C ILE A 14 -0.13 6.81 -0.32
N ALA A 15 1.03 6.16 -0.25
CA ALA A 15 1.55 5.39 -1.38
C ALA A 15 0.60 4.25 -1.78
N LEU A 16 0.01 3.57 -0.80
CA LEU A 16 -1.00 2.55 -1.05
C LEU A 16 -2.30 3.12 -1.64
N LEU A 17 -2.76 4.29 -1.20
CA LEU A 17 -3.91 4.97 -1.82
C LEU A 17 -3.65 5.28 -3.29
N ILE A 18 -2.43 5.69 -3.65
CA ILE A 18 -2.07 5.87 -5.06
C ILE A 18 -2.09 4.52 -5.79
N ARG A 19 -1.56 3.45 -5.19
CA ARG A 19 -1.60 2.09 -5.77
C ARG A 19 -3.01 1.57 -5.98
N ILE A 20 -3.91 1.88 -5.04
CA ILE A 20 -5.36 1.65 -5.15
C ILE A 20 -5.81 2.36 -6.42
N VAL A 21 -5.76 3.69 -6.52
CA VAL A 21 -6.24 4.41 -7.72
C VAL A 21 -5.64 3.87 -9.03
N LEU A 22 -4.33 3.61 -9.07
CA LEU A 22 -3.64 3.08 -10.24
C LEU A 22 -4.06 1.66 -10.64
N SER A 23 -4.73 0.89 -9.77
CA SER A 23 -5.23 -0.44 -10.12
C SER A 23 -6.54 -0.40 -10.92
N TRP A 24 -7.30 0.70 -10.85
CA TRP A 24 -8.48 0.95 -11.69
C TRP A 24 -8.20 1.89 -12.85
N VAL A 25 -7.20 2.77 -12.73
CA VAL A 25 -6.90 3.81 -13.72
C VAL A 25 -5.71 3.40 -14.59
N PRO A 26 -5.90 3.29 -15.93
CA PRO A 26 -4.80 3.09 -16.85
C PRO A 26 -3.73 4.17 -16.72
N HIS A 27 -2.46 3.78 -16.71
CA HIS A 27 -1.35 4.69 -16.51
C HIS A 27 -0.10 4.21 -17.28
N ASN A 28 0.86 5.09 -17.50
CA ASN A 28 2.10 4.76 -18.20
C ASN A 28 3.10 4.07 -17.23
N PRO A 29 3.40 2.77 -17.38
CA PRO A 29 4.33 2.06 -16.49
C PRO A 29 5.78 2.56 -16.59
N TYR A 30 6.12 3.32 -17.64
CA TYR A 30 7.47 3.90 -17.81
C TYR A 30 7.66 5.21 -17.05
N ASN A 31 6.62 5.75 -16.41
CA ASN A 31 6.76 6.95 -15.57
C ASN A 31 7.64 6.63 -14.35
N GLN A 32 8.70 7.42 -14.13
CA GLN A 32 9.67 7.22 -13.05
C GLN A 32 9.02 7.25 -11.65
N ALA A 33 8.02 8.11 -11.43
CA ALA A 33 7.31 8.17 -10.15
C ALA A 33 6.48 6.90 -9.90
N ILE A 34 5.87 6.34 -10.94
CA ILE A 34 5.11 5.08 -10.85
C ILE A 34 6.05 3.90 -10.59
N GLN A 35 7.19 3.84 -11.27
CA GLN A 35 8.20 2.81 -11.01
C GLN A 35 8.75 2.90 -9.59
N PHE A 36 9.00 4.12 -9.10
CA PHE A 36 9.43 4.33 -7.71
C PHE A 36 8.36 3.84 -6.73
N LEU A 37 7.10 4.19 -6.97
CA LEU A 37 5.96 3.71 -6.18
C LEU A 37 5.90 2.17 -6.15
N TYR A 38 6.11 1.51 -7.28
CA TYR A 38 6.13 0.06 -7.38
C TYR A 38 7.30 -0.54 -6.59
N LYS A 39 8.51 0.01 -6.72
CA LYS A 39 9.68 -0.43 -5.95
C LYS A 39 9.46 -0.38 -4.44
N ILE A 40 8.78 0.64 -3.91
CA ILE A 40 8.55 0.76 -2.46
C ILE A 40 7.34 -0.04 -1.96
N THR A 41 6.34 -0.30 -2.82
CA THR A 41 5.11 -0.99 -2.40
C THR A 41 5.12 -2.49 -2.70
N ASP A 42 5.74 -2.93 -3.80
CA ASP A 42 5.74 -4.32 -4.25
C ASP A 42 6.34 -5.32 -3.26
N PRO A 43 7.40 -5.03 -2.49
CA PRO A 43 7.88 -5.97 -1.49
C PRO A 43 6.81 -6.41 -0.48
N VAL A 44 5.86 -5.52 -0.15
CA VAL A 44 4.75 -5.79 0.77
C VAL A 44 3.52 -6.32 0.04
N LEU A 45 3.24 -5.83 -1.18
CA LEU A 45 2.08 -6.26 -1.97
C LEU A 45 2.26 -7.65 -2.59
N ASN A 46 3.45 -8.01 -3.04
CA ASN A 46 3.70 -9.27 -3.74
C ASN A 46 3.34 -10.52 -2.92
N PRO A 47 3.67 -10.62 -1.61
CA PRO A 47 3.18 -11.70 -0.77
C PRO A 47 1.64 -11.79 -0.73
N VAL A 48 0.96 -10.64 -0.66
CA VAL A 48 -0.51 -10.59 -0.64
C VAL A 48 -1.09 -10.98 -2.00
N ARG A 49 -0.48 -10.58 -3.11
CA ARG A 49 -0.86 -10.98 -4.48
C ARG A 49 -0.75 -12.49 -4.71
N LYS A 50 0.14 -13.18 -4.00
CA LYS A 50 0.22 -14.65 -4.05
C LYS A 50 -0.99 -15.32 -3.41
N LEU A 51 -1.59 -14.69 -2.40
CA LEU A 51 -2.79 -15.18 -1.72
C LEU A 51 -4.06 -14.76 -2.47
N ILE A 52 -4.11 -13.53 -2.95
CA ILE A 52 -5.26 -12.93 -3.63
C ILE A 52 -4.75 -12.31 -4.93
N PRO A 53 -4.71 -13.11 -6.02
CA PRO A 53 -4.22 -12.63 -7.30
C PRO A 53 -5.15 -11.55 -7.89
N PRO A 54 -4.65 -10.68 -8.80
CA PRO A 54 -5.46 -9.67 -9.45
C PRO A 54 -6.66 -10.29 -10.18
N ILE A 55 -7.84 -9.68 -10.02
CA ILE A 55 -9.08 -10.15 -10.65
C ILE A 55 -9.40 -9.19 -11.79
N LYS A 56 -9.49 -9.70 -13.02
CA LYS A 56 -9.73 -8.91 -14.25
C LYS A 56 -8.74 -7.73 -14.41
N GLY A 57 -7.47 -7.94 -14.03
CA GLY A 57 -6.43 -6.92 -14.13
C GLY A 57 -6.45 -5.87 -13.01
N ILE A 58 -7.44 -5.90 -12.11
CA ILE A 58 -7.50 -5.03 -10.95
C ILE A 58 -6.79 -5.71 -9.77
N ASP A 59 -5.82 -5.01 -9.21
CA ASP A 59 -5.07 -5.45 -8.05
C ASP A 59 -5.72 -4.96 -6.76
N PHE A 60 -6.24 -5.89 -5.96
CA PHE A 60 -6.88 -5.64 -4.66
C PHE A 60 -5.89 -5.74 -3.49
N SER A 61 -4.66 -6.22 -3.72
CA SER A 61 -3.64 -6.32 -2.67
C SER A 61 -3.35 -4.98 -1.97
N PRO A 62 -3.35 -3.80 -2.63
CA PRO A 62 -3.12 -2.53 -1.96
C PRO A 62 -4.21 -2.18 -0.95
N VAL A 63 -5.47 -2.53 -1.23
CA VAL A 63 -6.60 -2.32 -0.31
C VAL A 63 -6.43 -3.16 0.95
N ILE A 64 -6.07 -4.44 0.77
CA ILE A 64 -5.88 -5.37 1.88
C ILE A 64 -4.74 -4.89 2.79
N VAL A 65 -3.60 -4.51 2.20
CA VAL A 65 -2.45 -4.00 2.97
C VAL A 65 -2.79 -2.66 3.63
N PHE A 66 -3.55 -1.78 2.97
CA PHE A 66 -3.98 -0.51 3.55
C PHE A 66 -4.83 -0.73 4.82
N ILE A 67 -5.80 -1.64 4.77
CA ILE A 67 -6.64 -1.98 5.94
C ILE A 67 -5.78 -2.60 7.05
N ALA A 68 -4.90 -3.54 6.72
CA ALA A 68 -4.02 -4.19 7.70
C ALA A 68 -3.09 -3.18 8.38
N LEU A 69 -2.50 -2.26 7.62
CA LEU A 69 -1.66 -1.19 8.18
C LEU A 69 -2.44 -0.23 9.07
N GLY A 70 -3.71 0.06 8.74
CA GLY A 70 -4.58 0.87 9.60
C GLY A 70 -4.75 0.26 10.99
N VAL A 71 -4.91 -1.06 11.06
CA VAL A 71 -4.96 -1.81 12.34
C VAL A 71 -3.63 -1.72 13.07
N VAL A 72 -2.51 -1.99 12.39
CA VAL A 72 -1.15 -1.93 12.98
C VAL A 72 -0.85 -0.52 13.50
N LYS A 73 -1.19 0.52 12.73
CA LYS A 73 -1.04 1.92 13.12
C LYS A 73 -1.83 2.22 14.39
N ARG A 74 -3.08 1.78 14.46
CA ARG A 74 -3.92 2.02 15.64
C ARG A 74 -3.37 1.31 16.87
N MET A 75 -2.88 0.08 16.72
CA MET A 75 -2.19 -0.62 17.82
C MET A 75 -0.93 0.13 18.25
N ALA A 76 -0.11 0.59 17.31
CA ALA A 76 1.10 1.35 17.62
C ALA A 76 0.82 2.67 18.35
N LEU A 77 -0.27 3.36 18.01
CA LEU A 77 -0.69 4.60 18.68
C LEU A 77 -1.25 4.38 20.09
N VAL A 78 -1.86 3.22 20.35
CA VAL A 78 -2.44 2.89 21.66
C VAL A 78 -1.38 2.35 22.63
N LEU A 79 -0.39 1.60 22.12
CA LEU A 79 0.58 0.88 22.94
C LEU A 79 1.88 1.67 23.25
N PHE A 80 2.19 2.75 22.51
CA PHE A 80 3.48 3.48 22.58
C PHE A 80 3.36 5.01 22.42
#